data_AF-A0A971T555-F1
#
_entry.id   AF-A0A971T555-F1
#
_cell.length_a   1.000
_cell.length_b   1.000
_cell.length_c   1.000
_cell.angle_alpha   90.00
_cell.angle_beta   90.00
_cell.angle_gamma   90.00
#
_symmetry.space_group_name_H-M   'P 1'
#
loop_
_entity.id
_entity.type
_entity.pdbx_description
1 polymer ?
#
loop_
_entity_poly.entity_id
_entity_poly.type
_entity_poly.pdbx_seq_one_letter_code
_entity_poly.pdbx_strand_id
1 'polypeptide(L)' 'MYTTICIICKQEFAIPYSDFRYKDIKYHRDVHHSCDKCSKLVQEECQKITGLTPEAIDFWDKILSARSR' A
#
# COMPACT_ATOMS: atom_id res chain seq x y z
N MET A 1 3.12 2.85 18.88
CA MET A 1 2.73 1.90 17.83
C MET A 1 1.22 1.88 17.75
N TYR A 2 0.65 1.88 16.54
CA TYR A 2 -0.76 1.62 16.31
C TYR A 2 -0.92 0.13 16.01
N THR A 3 -1.78 -0.58 16.74
CA THR A 3 -2.07 -1.99 16.46
C THR A 3 -3.41 -2.13 15.75
N THR A 4 -3.47 -3.05 14.80
CA THR A 4 -4.68 -3.31 14.02
C THR A 4 -4.63 -4.72 13.41
N ILE A 5 -5.74 -5.12 12.79
CA ILE A 5 -5.89 -6.45 12.19
C ILE A 5 -5.69 -6.37 10.68
N CYS A 6 -4.87 -7.27 10.14
CA CYS A 6 -4.67 -7.35 8.71
C CYS A 6 -5.95 -7.86 8.02
N ILE A 7 -6.46 -7.12 7.03
CA ILE A 7 -7.64 -7.53 6.24
C ILE A 7 -7.43 -8.85 5.49
N ILE A 8 -6.19 -9.20 5.13
CA ILE A 8 -5.87 -10.39 4.34
C ILE A 8 -5.68 -11.62 5.24
N CYS A 9 -4.63 -11.63 6.08
CA CYS A 9 -4.32 -12.80 6.89
C CYS A 9 -5.05 -12.85 8.24
N LYS A 10 -5.80 -11.80 8.61
CA LYS A 10 -6.54 -11.66 9.87
C LYS A 10 -5.69 -11.70 11.14
N GLN A 11 -4.36 -11.59 11.01
CA GLN A 11 -3.44 -11.49 12.14
C GLN A 11 -3.29 -10.04 12.62
N GLU A 12 -3.06 -9.86 13.91
CA GLU A 12 -2.71 -8.56 14.49
C GLU A 12 -1.28 -8.15 14.07
N PHE A 13 -1.10 -6.87 13.78
CA PHE A 13 0.21 -6.30 13.50
C PHE A 13 0.30 -4.86 14.02
N ALA A 14 1.53 -4.37 14.15
CA ALA A 14 1.84 -3.04 14.65
C ALA A 14 2.43 -2.14 13.55
N ILE A 15 1.94 -0.90 13.49
CA ILE A 15 2.45 0.15 12.61
C ILE A 15 3.19 1.18 13.48
N PRO A 16 4.48 1.45 13.21
CA PRO A 16 5.20 2.52 13.87
C PRO A 16 4.59 3.89 13.60
N TYR A 17 4.54 4.75 14.63
CA TYR A 17 4.04 6.13 14.43
C TYR A 17 4.95 6.98 13.55
N SER A 18 6.21 6.56 13.39
CA SER A 18 7.18 7.13 12.46
C SER A 18 6.98 6.67 11.03
N ASP A 19 6.18 5.64 10.79
CA ASP A 19 5.89 5.13 9.45
C ASP A 19 5.08 6.17 8.67
N PHE A 20 5.49 6.48 7.43
CA PHE A 20 4.76 7.45 6.62
C PHE A 20 3.31 7.01 6.39
N ARG A 21 3.05 5.70 6.29
CA ARG A 21 1.71 5.12 6.17
C ARG A 21 0.83 5.41 7.38
N TYR A 22 1.43 5.58 8.57
CA TYR A 22 0.67 5.96 9.75
C TYR A 22 0.05 7.35 9.63
N LYS A 23 0.69 8.28 8.90
CA LYS A 23 0.09 9.59 8.63
C LYS A 23 -1.15 9.42 7.76
N ASP A 24 -1.06 8.65 6.67
CA ASP A 24 -2.18 8.42 5.77
C ASP A 24 -3.34 7.72 6.50
N ILE A 25 -3.06 6.71 7.33
CA ILE A 25 -4.04 6.01 8.18
C ILE A 25 -4.69 6.95 9.21
N LYS A 26 -3.91 7.86 9.81
CA LYS A 26 -4.38 8.78 10.86
C LYS A 26 -5.37 9.81 10.31
N TYR A 27 -5.18 10.27 9.07
CA TYR A 27 -5.98 11.34 8.45
C TYR A 27 -7.06 10.81 7.50
N HIS A 28 -6.84 9.65 6.89
CA HIS A 28 -7.80 8.91 6.08
C HIS A 28 -8.01 7.54 6.74
N ARG A 29 -8.99 7.47 7.66
CA ARG A 29 -9.35 6.22 8.35
C ARG A 29 -10.01 5.23 7.37
N ASP A 30 -9.27 4.74 6.39
CA ASP A 30 -9.69 3.52 5.71
C ASP A 30 -9.71 2.41 6.75
N VAL A 31 -10.87 1.75 6.86
CA VAL A 31 -11.16 0.75 7.91
C VAL A 31 -10.31 -0.52 7.74
N HIS A 32 -9.59 -0.64 6.63
CA HIS A 32 -8.89 -1.85 6.23
C HIS A 32 -7.40 -1.59 6.08
N HIS A 33 -6.60 -2.35 6.84
CA HIS A 33 -5.15 -2.28 6.79
C HIS A 33 -4.55 -3.64 6.45
N SER A 34 -3.39 -3.65 5.79
CA SER A 34 -2.64 -4.87 5.48
C SER A 34 -1.26 -4.85 6.14
N CYS A 35 -0.83 -5.99 6.69
CA CYS A 35 0.52 -6.13 7.22
C CYS A 35 1.54 -6.14 6.08
N ASP A 36 2.80 -5.84 6.40
CA ASP A 36 3.88 -5.73 5.40
C ASP A 36 4.03 -6.98 4.53
N LYS A 37 3.86 -8.17 5.14
CA LYS A 37 3.96 -9.44 4.42
C LYS A 37 2.87 -9.57 3.35
N CYS A 38 1.62 -9.30 3.73
CA CYS A 38 0.49 -9.40 2.80
C CYS A 38 0.57 -8.31 1.74
N SER A 39 0.97 -7.08 2.09
CA SER A 39 1.17 -5.99 1.14
C SER A 39 2.21 -6.34 0.07
N LYS A 40 3.36 -6.91 0.47
CA LYS A 40 4.40 -7.36 -0.47
C LYS A 40 3.90 -8.47 -1.38
N LEU A 41 3.20 -9.46 -0.83
CA LEU A 41 2.66 -10.56 -1.62
C LEU A 41 1.67 -10.08 -2.69
N VAL A 42 0.76 -9.17 -2.33
CA VAL A 42 -0.17 -8.57 -3.31
C VAL A 42 0.61 -7.83 -4.40
N GLN A 43 1.63 -7.06 -4.03
CA GLN A 43 2.45 -6.34 -5.01
C GLN A 43 3.17 -7.30 -5.97
N GLU A 44 3.77 -8.38 -5.46
CA GLU A 44 4.45 -9.41 -6.27
C GLU A 44 3.48 -10.11 -7.23
N GLU A 45 2.29 -10.49 -6.76
CA GLU A 45 1.28 -11.13 -7.61
C GLU A 45 0.74 -10.18 -8.68
N CYS A 46 0.49 -8.91 -8.34
CA CYS A 46 0.10 -7.90 -9.31
C CYS A 46 1.17 -7.72 -10.41
N GLN A 47 2.45 -7.69 -10.04
CA GLN A 47 3.55 -7.61 -11.02
C GLN A 47 3.57 -8.83 -11.93
N LYS A 48 3.41 -10.05 -11.38
CA LYS A 48 3.37 -11.29 -12.18
C LYS A 48 2.20 -11.31 -13.15
N ILE A 49 1.01 -10.89 -12.72
CA ILE A 49 -0.21 -10.95 -13.53
C ILE A 49 -0.20 -9.88 -14.63
N THR A 50 0.24 -8.67 -14.30
CA THR A 50 0.18 -7.52 -15.22
C THR A 50 1.43 -7.36 -16.07
N GLY A 51 2.56 -7.95 -15.64
CA GLY A 51 3.88 -7.68 -16.22
C GLY A 51 4.41 -6.28 -15.94
N LEU A 52 3.69 -5.46 -15.14
CA LEU A 52 4.10 -4.09 -14.83
C LEU A 52 5.05 -4.10 -13.63
N THR A 53 6.23 -3.52 -13.81
CA THR A 53 7.14 -3.25 -12.69
C THR A 53 6.72 -1.97 -11.95
N PRO A 54 7.16 -1.78 -10.69
CA PRO A 54 6.92 -0.53 -9.96
C PRO A 54 7.35 0.71 -10.75
N GLU A 55 8.49 0.66 -11.43
CA GLU A 55 9.02 1.78 -12.22
C GLU A 55 8.14 2.10 -13.43
N ALA A 56 7.52 1.07 -14.04
CA ALA A 56 6.57 1.27 -15.12
C ALA A 56 5.31 1.98 -14.63
N ILE A 57 4.83 1.63 -13.43
CA ILE A 57 3.67 2.29 -12.79
C ILE A 57 4.01 3.77 -12.52
N ASP A 58 5.16 4.05 -11.91
CA ASP A 58 5.60 5.42 -11.61
C ASP A 58 5.73 6.27 -12.88
N PHE A 59 6.23 5.69 -13.97
CA PHE A 59 6.33 6.36 -15.27
C PHE A 59 4.95 6.74 -15.81
N TRP A 60 3.99 5.79 -15.80
CA TRP A 60 2.63 6.06 -16.27
C TRP A 60 1.90 7.07 -15.38
N ASP A 61 2.06 6.99 -14.06
CA ASP A 61 1.44 7.93 -13.12
C ASP A 61 1.92 9.37 -13.35
N LYS A 62 3.23 9.55 -13.61
CA LYS A 62 3.79 10.86 -13.98
C LYS A 62 3.19 11.41 -15.27
N ILE A 63 2.98 10.57 -16.28
CA ILE A 63 2.38 11.01 -17.56
C ILE A 63 0.90 11.37 -17.37
N LEU A 64 0.16 10.54 -16.65
CA LEU A 64 -1.28 10.71 -16.47
C LEU A 64 -1.59 11.93 -15.58
N SER A 65 -0.85 12.11 -14.48
CA SER A 65 -1.01 13.27 -13.58
C SER A 65 -0.63 14.60 -14.24
N ALA A 66 0.32 14.59 -15.18
CA ALA A 66 0.68 15.77 -15.97
C ALA A 66 -0.41 16.17 -16.99
N ARG A 67 -1.24 15.23 -17.43
CA ARG A 67 -2.35 15.46 -18.38
C ARG A 67 -3.65 15.91 -17.71
N SER A 68 -3.77 15.70 -16.40
CA SER A 68 -4.92 16.15 -15.60
C SER A 68 -4.79 17.58 -15.07
N ARG A 69 -3.80 18.35 -15.54
CA ARG A 69 -3.61 19.77 -15.28
C ARG A 69 -3.66 20.54 -16.59
#